data_AF-A0AAW1BBM8-F1
#
_entry.id   AF-A0AAW1BBM8-F1
#
_cell.length_a   1.000
_cell.length_b   1.000
_cell.length_c   1.000
_cell.angle_alpha   90.00
_cell.angle_beta   90.00
_cell.angle_gamma   90.00
#
_symmetry.space_group_name_H-M   'P 1'
#
loop_
_entity.id
_entity.type
_entity.pdbx_description
1 polymer ?
#
loop_
_entity_poly.entity_id
_entity_poly.type
_entity_poly.pdbx_seq_one_letter_code
_entity_poly.pdbx_strand_id
1 'polypeptide(L)'
;MAESGWGRASEAKDAPRGAKRGRDGWVNSGAKQPPPRGRRARESWKTARAGRGGRGKGPNFASHAFLFAALVEGGGGGGEVGDGEEGGGNAPGVVHFGAPPRACRGPLASRTSSASSAPLAAMPPIHSELKLGKKVNEGKTKEVYELLNYPGCVLLQSKDQITAGNAARKNIMEGKAAISNTTTSCVFQLLQESGIKTAFVRKHNDTAFIAAHCEMIPIEWVCRRIATGSFLKRNPGVEEGYKFYPPKIEMFYKDDAANDPQWSEEQLVEVKFKLAGLEIGQTEVDIMAQSTRAIFEILEKAWQPQNCTLVDLKVEFGVNVATKEIVLADVIDNDSWRLWPSGDRKQQKDKQSYRDLKEVTPEALQMVKRNFEWVAERVELLLKPQRQGRVVVFMGSTSDLGHCEKIKKACGNYGVPCELRVTSAHKGPDETLRIKAEYEADGIPTVFVAVAGRSNGLGPVLSGNTAYPVVNCPPLSADWGAQDIWSSLRMPTGLGCSTVLSPEGAAQFAAQIFGLNDHCVWAKLRSNILNTWISLKQADKKMREYTL
;
A
#
# COMPACT_ATOMS: atom_id res chain seq x y z
N MET A 1 38.63 73.68 -11.47
CA MET A 1 37.61 72.87 -12.17
C MET A 1 38.37 71.83 -12.95
N ALA A 2 38.55 70.69 -12.29
CA ALA A 2 39.77 69.89 -12.31
C ALA A 2 39.46 68.57 -11.57
N GLU A 3 40.08 67.42 -11.79
CA GLU A 3 40.96 66.92 -12.84
C GLU A 3 41.17 65.41 -12.58
N SER A 4 41.58 64.71 -13.63
CA SER A 4 42.40 63.49 -13.71
C SER A 4 43.05 62.86 -12.44
N GLY A 5 43.20 61.53 -12.47
CA GLY A 5 44.17 60.75 -11.67
C GLY A 5 43.48 59.57 -10.97
N TRP A 6 43.94 58.32 -11.04
CA TRP A 6 45.32 57.87 -10.94
C TRP A 6 45.56 56.65 -11.84
N GLY A 7 46.63 56.71 -12.61
CA GLY A 7 47.32 55.56 -13.15
C GLY A 7 48.82 55.69 -12.89
N ARG A 8 49.49 54.53 -12.90
CA ARG A 8 50.95 54.29 -13.07
C ARG A 8 51.83 54.62 -11.85
N ALA A 9 52.96 53.98 -11.59
CA ALA A 9 53.78 52.88 -12.17
C ALA A 9 54.86 52.61 -11.07
N SER A 10 55.82 51.70 -11.10
CA SER A 10 56.47 50.73 -12.00
C SER A 10 57.31 49.84 -11.06
N GLU A 11 57.64 48.60 -11.40
CA GLU A 11 58.95 48.20 -11.99
C GLU A 11 58.91 46.66 -12.07
N ALA A 12 59.54 45.94 -12.99
CA ALA A 12 60.31 46.25 -14.19
C ALA A 12 60.25 45.02 -15.11
N LYS A 13 60.54 45.25 -16.39
CA LYS A 13 60.56 44.28 -17.48
C LYS A 13 61.82 43.39 -17.42
N ASP A 14 61.75 42.18 -17.96
CA ASP A 14 62.41 41.78 -19.21
C ASP A 14 62.57 40.25 -19.31
N ALA A 15 62.07 39.70 -20.42
CA ALA A 15 62.50 38.42 -21.00
C ALA A 15 63.88 38.65 -21.69
N PRO A 16 64.67 37.65 -22.17
CA PRO A 16 64.17 36.37 -22.73
C PRO A 16 65.11 35.13 -22.68
N ARG A 17 64.54 34.01 -23.15
CA ARG A 17 65.13 32.92 -23.98
C ARG A 17 66.50 32.33 -23.59
N GLY A 18 66.51 30.99 -23.44
CA GLY A 18 67.26 30.16 -24.40
C GLY A 18 68.26 29.14 -23.85
N ALA A 19 67.87 27.87 -24.01
CA ALA A 19 68.67 26.78 -24.60
C ALA A 19 69.75 26.00 -23.78
N LYS A 20 69.35 24.75 -23.50
CA LYS A 20 69.96 23.47 -23.92
C LYS A 20 71.26 22.94 -23.25
N ARG A 21 71.22 21.59 -23.16
CA ARG A 21 72.26 20.54 -22.97
C ARG A 21 72.39 20.08 -21.51
N GLY A 22 72.46 18.80 -21.17
CA GLY A 22 72.55 17.56 -21.95
C GLY A 22 72.38 16.33 -21.03
N ARG A 23 72.31 15.15 -21.66
CA ARG A 23 72.22 13.77 -21.12
C ARG A 23 73.36 13.47 -20.11
N ASP A 24 73.27 12.52 -19.18
CA ASP A 24 73.08 11.06 -19.33
C ASP A 24 72.70 10.38 -17.99
N GLY A 25 72.08 9.18 -18.06
CA GLY A 25 72.24 8.11 -17.05
C GLY A 25 70.98 7.44 -16.45
N TRP A 26 70.54 6.32 -17.06
CA TRP A 26 70.04 5.01 -16.50
C TRP A 26 69.02 4.97 -15.31
N VAL A 27 68.02 4.07 -15.14
CA VAL A 27 67.39 2.92 -15.83
C VAL A 27 66.02 2.62 -15.15
N ASN A 28 65.03 2.17 -15.95
CA ASN A 28 63.75 1.46 -15.70
C ASN A 28 62.98 1.46 -14.37
N SER A 29 61.70 1.86 -14.43
CA SER A 29 60.56 0.92 -14.38
C SER A 29 59.30 1.58 -14.98
N GLY A 30 58.73 0.98 -16.03
CA GLY A 30 57.67 1.59 -16.84
C GLY A 30 56.33 0.86 -16.68
N ALA A 31 55.31 1.59 -16.24
CA ALA A 31 53.90 1.26 -16.43
C ALA A 31 53.33 2.17 -17.54
N LYS A 32 52.75 1.59 -18.59
CA LYS A 32 51.98 2.30 -19.62
C LYS A 32 50.56 1.75 -19.68
N GLN A 33 49.59 2.65 -19.62
CA GLN A 33 48.20 2.42 -20.02
C GLN A 33 48.09 2.08 -21.52
N PRO A 34 46.99 1.43 -21.94
CA PRO A 34 46.45 1.62 -23.29
C PRO A 34 44.94 1.98 -23.35
N PRO A 35 44.46 2.45 -24.53
CA PRO A 35 43.23 3.24 -24.72
C PRO A 35 42.05 2.42 -25.33
N PRO A 36 40.90 3.03 -25.76
CA PRO A 36 39.58 2.38 -25.73
C PRO A 36 39.18 1.66 -27.03
N ARG A 37 38.15 0.80 -26.96
CA ARG A 37 37.50 0.16 -28.12
C ARG A 37 35.98 0.18 -28.04
N GLY A 38 35.35 0.46 -29.17
CA GLY A 38 33.89 0.47 -29.37
C GLY A 38 33.32 -0.74 -30.12
N ARG A 39 31.98 -0.69 -30.26
CA ARG A 39 31.02 -1.38 -31.16
C ARG A 39 31.09 -2.92 -31.31
N ARG A 40 29.94 -3.58 -31.10
CA ARG A 40 29.60 -4.88 -31.72
C ARG A 40 28.20 -4.85 -32.32
N ALA A 41 28.11 -5.47 -33.51
CA ALA A 41 26.91 -5.73 -34.29
C ALA A 41 26.47 -7.21 -34.13
N ARG A 42 25.24 -7.46 -34.59
CA ARG A 42 24.42 -8.69 -34.58
C ARG A 42 24.95 -9.83 -35.46
N GLU A 43 24.53 -11.06 -35.17
CA GLU A 43 24.00 -12.12 -36.10
C GLU A 43 23.80 -13.44 -35.32
N SER A 44 22.57 -13.97 -35.20
CA SER A 44 21.77 -14.85 -36.09
C SER A 44 22.00 -16.35 -35.85
N TRP A 45 20.92 -17.06 -35.47
CA TRP A 45 20.85 -18.51 -35.32
C TRP A 45 20.43 -19.17 -36.65
N LYS A 46 21.09 -20.28 -37.01
CA LYS A 46 20.65 -21.23 -38.05
C LYS A 46 20.48 -22.63 -37.45
N THR A 47 19.43 -23.28 -37.95
CA THR A 47 18.90 -24.63 -37.73
C THR A 47 19.81 -25.77 -38.20
N ALA A 48 19.75 -26.94 -37.54
CA ALA A 48 19.85 -28.26 -38.18
C ALA A 48 19.25 -29.40 -37.31
N ARG A 49 18.61 -30.35 -37.98
CA ARG A 49 17.86 -31.54 -37.50
C ARG A 49 18.75 -32.81 -37.45
N ALA A 50 18.21 -33.83 -36.78
CA ALA A 50 18.48 -35.28 -36.86
C ALA A 50 19.72 -35.80 -36.08
N GLY A 51 19.73 -36.96 -35.42
CA GLY A 51 18.75 -38.01 -35.19
C GLY A 51 19.44 -39.24 -34.54
N ARG A 52 18.64 -40.07 -33.84
CA ARG A 52 18.88 -41.48 -33.41
C ARG A 52 19.97 -41.81 -32.38
N GLY A 53 19.50 -42.38 -31.26
CA GLY A 53 19.85 -43.75 -30.85
C GLY A 53 20.91 -43.93 -29.76
N GLY A 54 20.54 -44.52 -28.63
CA GLY A 54 21.50 -45.08 -27.66
C GLY A 54 20.91 -45.35 -26.29
N ARG A 55 20.70 -46.64 -25.96
CA ARG A 55 20.25 -47.16 -24.66
C ARG A 55 21.35 -46.98 -23.60
N GLY A 56 20.96 -46.68 -22.36
CA GLY A 56 21.82 -46.77 -21.16
C GLY A 56 20.98 -46.87 -19.90
N LYS A 57 21.33 -47.81 -19.02
CA LYS A 57 20.57 -48.36 -17.88
C LYS A 57 20.47 -47.39 -16.68
N GLY A 58 19.53 -47.65 -15.76
CA GLY A 58 19.05 -46.78 -14.64
C GLY A 58 19.99 -46.66 -13.42
N PRO A 59 19.54 -46.48 -12.15
CA PRO A 59 18.17 -46.60 -11.60
C PRO A 59 17.65 -45.42 -10.72
N ASN A 60 16.32 -45.45 -10.54
CA ASN A 60 15.41 -44.96 -9.49
C ASN A 60 15.92 -44.14 -8.28
N PHE A 61 15.16 -43.09 -7.91
CA PHE A 61 14.32 -43.10 -6.70
C PHE A 61 13.13 -42.11 -6.75
N ALA A 62 11.95 -42.71 -6.52
CA ALA A 62 10.62 -42.27 -6.09
C ALA A 62 10.17 -40.79 -6.18
N SER A 63 9.05 -40.59 -6.86
CA SER A 63 8.04 -39.55 -6.56
C SER A 63 6.70 -40.24 -6.29
N HIS A 64 6.11 -40.02 -5.12
CA HIS A 64 4.77 -40.48 -4.76
C HIS A 64 3.74 -39.53 -5.39
N ALA A 65 2.88 -40.06 -6.27
CA ALA A 65 1.63 -39.43 -6.66
C ALA A 65 0.52 -40.48 -6.53
N PHE A 66 -0.43 -40.21 -5.63
CA PHE A 66 -1.63 -41.02 -5.44
C PHE A 66 -2.64 -40.77 -6.56
N LEU A 67 -3.18 -41.85 -7.12
CA LEU A 67 -4.28 -41.86 -8.09
C LEU A 67 -5.29 -42.94 -7.64
N PHE A 68 -6.58 -42.60 -7.58
CA PHE A 68 -7.71 -43.53 -7.65
C PHE A 68 -8.83 -42.74 -8.36
N ALA A 69 -9.06 -42.95 -9.66
CA ALA A 69 -9.76 -44.05 -10.32
C ALA A 69 -11.28 -44.03 -10.06
N ALA A 70 -12.02 -43.56 -11.06
CA ALA A 70 -13.47 -43.67 -11.19
C ALA A 70 -13.83 -45.02 -11.85
N LEU A 71 -14.84 -45.70 -11.31
CA LEU A 71 -15.43 -46.91 -11.87
C LEU A 71 -16.65 -46.55 -12.74
N VAL A 72 -16.74 -47.20 -13.91
CA VAL A 72 -17.91 -47.31 -14.78
C VAL A 72 -18.18 -48.80 -14.98
N GLU A 73 -19.40 -49.22 -14.69
CA GLU A 73 -20.08 -50.44 -15.15
C GLU A 73 -21.50 -49.96 -15.56
N GLY A 74 -22.23 -50.43 -16.57
CA GLY A 74 -22.09 -51.53 -17.51
C GLY A 74 -23.51 -52.00 -17.91
N GLY A 75 -23.78 -52.15 -19.22
CA GLY A 75 -24.93 -52.87 -19.81
C GLY A 75 -26.23 -52.06 -20.00
N GLY A 76 -27.00 -52.17 -21.10
CA GLY A 76 -26.94 -53.02 -22.29
C GLY A 76 -28.36 -53.20 -22.88
N GLY A 77 -28.51 -53.10 -24.21
CA GLY A 77 -29.69 -53.49 -25.02
C GLY A 77 -30.81 -52.43 -25.07
N GLY A 78 -31.43 -52.07 -26.20
CA GLY A 78 -31.51 -52.63 -27.55
C GLY A 78 -32.97 -52.48 -28.03
N GLY A 79 -33.21 -51.93 -29.22
CA GLY A 79 -34.55 -51.91 -29.84
C GLY A 79 -34.87 -50.64 -30.64
N GLU A 80 -34.76 -50.75 -31.96
CA GLU A 80 -35.27 -49.82 -32.99
C GLU A 80 -36.81 -49.92 -33.17
N VAL A 81 -37.30 -49.18 -34.18
CA VAL A 81 -38.64 -49.07 -34.77
C VAL A 81 -39.46 -47.92 -34.17
N GLY A 82 -40.02 -46.96 -34.90
CA GLY A 82 -40.25 -46.77 -36.33
C GLY A 82 -41.38 -45.74 -36.49
N ASP A 83 -41.44 -45.08 -37.64
CA ASP A 83 -42.19 -43.87 -38.00
C ASP A 83 -43.73 -43.91 -37.89
N GLY A 84 -44.35 -42.72 -37.99
CA GLY A 84 -45.75 -42.51 -38.43
C GLY A 84 -46.44 -41.35 -37.69
N GLU A 85 -46.43 -40.10 -38.19
CA GLU A 85 -47.33 -39.46 -39.19
C GLU A 85 -48.74 -39.06 -38.70
N GLU A 86 -49.11 -37.81 -39.07
CA GLU A 86 -50.44 -37.18 -39.15
C GLU A 86 -51.27 -37.01 -37.85
N GLY A 87 -52.03 -35.93 -37.61
CA GLY A 87 -52.49 -34.81 -38.41
C GLY A 87 -53.84 -34.31 -37.84
N GLY A 88 -54.01 -32.99 -37.75
CA GLY A 88 -55.32 -32.31 -37.86
C GLY A 88 -56.22 -32.13 -36.62
N GLY A 89 -56.58 -30.85 -36.37
CA GLY A 89 -58.00 -30.49 -36.30
C GLY A 89 -58.58 -29.82 -35.03
N ASN A 90 -59.04 -28.58 -35.23
CA ASN A 90 -60.17 -27.88 -34.57
C ASN A 90 -60.08 -27.32 -33.13
N ALA A 91 -59.87 -25.99 -33.06
CA ALA A 91 -60.83 -24.91 -32.70
C ALA A 91 -61.66 -24.99 -31.36
N PRO A 92 -62.32 -23.90 -30.92
CA PRO A 92 -62.01 -23.21 -29.66
C PRO A 92 -63.06 -23.42 -28.56
N GLY A 93 -62.64 -23.30 -27.29
CA GLY A 93 -63.53 -23.37 -26.13
C GLY A 93 -63.14 -22.37 -25.06
N VAL A 94 -63.84 -21.24 -25.03
CA VAL A 94 -63.85 -20.29 -23.92
C VAL A 94 -64.56 -20.95 -22.73
N VAL A 95 -63.88 -21.09 -21.60
CA VAL A 95 -64.50 -21.36 -20.30
C VAL A 95 -63.89 -20.45 -19.25
N HIS A 96 -64.73 -19.51 -18.77
CA HIS A 96 -64.53 -18.78 -17.53
C HIS A 96 -64.50 -19.76 -16.36
N PHE A 97 -63.46 -19.69 -15.53
CA PHE A 97 -63.51 -20.23 -14.17
C PHE A 97 -63.18 -19.14 -13.16
N GLY A 98 -64.07 -19.04 -12.19
CA GLY A 98 -64.03 -18.11 -11.08
C GLY A 98 -62.86 -18.34 -10.13
N ALA A 99 -62.60 -17.29 -9.37
CA ALA A 99 -61.56 -17.22 -8.35
C ALA A 99 -61.76 -18.22 -7.20
N PRO A 100 -60.66 -18.78 -6.67
CA PRO A 100 -60.58 -19.28 -5.30
C PRO A 100 -59.65 -18.40 -4.43
N PRO A 101 -59.65 -18.59 -3.10
CA PRO A 101 -59.49 -17.51 -2.13
C PRO A 101 -58.06 -17.24 -1.66
N ARG A 102 -57.94 -16.08 -1.01
CA ARG A 102 -56.76 -15.48 -0.37
C ARG A 102 -55.93 -16.47 0.46
N ALA A 103 -54.64 -16.57 0.12
CA ALA A 103 -53.59 -17.03 1.01
C ALA A 103 -52.62 -15.87 1.31
N CYS A 104 -52.42 -15.59 2.59
CA CYS A 104 -51.48 -14.60 3.10
C CYS A 104 -50.04 -14.93 2.67
N ARG A 105 -49.40 -14.05 1.90
CA ARG A 105 -47.94 -13.95 1.80
C ARG A 105 -47.55 -12.48 1.80
N GLY A 106 -46.79 -12.08 2.82
CA GLY A 106 -46.25 -10.73 2.96
C GLY A 106 -45.21 -10.42 1.87
N PRO A 107 -44.94 -9.12 1.62
CA PRO A 107 -44.03 -8.72 0.55
C PRO A 107 -42.58 -9.04 0.91
N LEU A 108 -41.95 -9.90 0.10
CA LEU A 108 -40.51 -10.09 0.08
C LEU A 108 -39.88 -8.86 -0.60
N ALA A 109 -39.60 -7.83 0.19
CA ALA A 109 -38.82 -6.69 -0.25
C ALA A 109 -37.35 -7.11 -0.38
N SER A 110 -36.84 -7.17 -1.60
CA SER A 110 -35.42 -7.29 -1.91
C SER A 110 -34.67 -6.06 -1.38
N ARG A 111 -34.17 -6.16 -0.13
CA ARG A 111 -33.20 -5.21 0.41
C ARG A 111 -31.85 -5.46 -0.23
N THR A 112 -31.52 -4.71 -1.26
CA THR A 112 -30.13 -4.50 -1.65
C THR A 112 -29.41 -3.86 -0.47
N SER A 113 -28.50 -4.62 0.16
CA SER A 113 -27.64 -4.12 1.23
C SER A 113 -26.62 -3.16 0.63
N SER A 114 -27.00 -1.88 0.54
CA SER A 114 -26.00 -0.82 0.48
C SER A 114 -25.24 -0.88 1.79
N ALA A 115 -23.94 -1.18 1.70
CA ALA A 115 -23.03 -0.97 2.81
C ALA A 115 -23.00 0.54 3.08
N SER A 116 -23.91 0.99 3.94
CA SER A 116 -23.86 2.29 4.57
C SER A 116 -22.56 2.32 5.36
N SER A 117 -21.58 3.07 4.88
CA SER A 117 -20.45 3.50 5.70
C SER A 117 -21.04 4.11 6.97
N ALA A 118 -20.83 3.45 8.11
CA ALA A 118 -21.08 4.08 9.40
C ALA A 118 -20.35 5.44 9.38
N PRO A 119 -20.99 6.54 9.82
CA PRO A 119 -20.28 7.79 9.92
C PRO A 119 -19.09 7.57 10.85
N LEU A 120 -17.90 8.04 10.44
CA LEU A 120 -16.81 8.24 11.39
C LEU A 120 -17.44 8.94 12.59
N ALA A 121 -17.23 8.40 13.80
CA ALA A 121 -17.67 9.07 15.02
C ALA A 121 -17.28 10.55 14.91
N ALA A 122 -18.29 11.43 14.99
CA ALA A 122 -18.07 12.86 14.79
C ALA A 122 -16.91 13.31 15.68
N MET A 123 -15.91 13.96 15.08
CA MET A 123 -14.77 14.47 15.84
C MET A 123 -15.31 15.37 16.95
N PRO A 124 -14.96 15.10 18.22
CA PRO A 124 -15.50 15.87 19.31
C PRO A 124 -15.06 17.34 19.17
N PRO A 125 -15.91 18.32 19.54
CA PRO A 125 -15.64 19.73 19.34
C PRO A 125 -14.30 20.13 19.98
N ILE A 126 -13.57 21.04 19.33
CA ILE A 126 -12.30 21.57 19.84
C ILE A 126 -12.63 22.47 21.04
N HIS A 127 -12.52 21.94 22.25
CA HIS A 127 -12.54 22.71 23.48
C HIS A 127 -11.17 23.37 23.67
N SER A 128 -11.18 24.63 24.08
CA SER A 128 -9.96 25.46 24.22
C SER A 128 -9.01 24.98 25.32
N GLU A 129 -9.48 24.19 26.29
CA GLU A 129 -8.64 23.59 27.34
C GLU A 129 -8.99 22.11 27.56
N LEU A 130 -7.97 21.24 27.62
CA LEU A 130 -8.12 19.85 28.00
C LEU A 130 -8.20 19.73 29.52
N LYS A 131 -9.22 19.02 30.02
CA LYS A 131 -9.34 18.71 31.46
C LYS A 131 -8.79 17.31 31.72
N LEU A 132 -7.54 17.25 32.19
CA LEU A 132 -6.89 15.99 32.56
C LEU A 132 -7.58 15.38 33.78
N GLY A 133 -7.88 14.09 33.69
CA GLY A 133 -8.29 13.25 34.81
C GLY A 133 -7.09 12.53 35.42
N LYS A 134 -7.34 11.35 36.00
CA LYS A 134 -6.29 10.53 36.61
C LYS A 134 -5.30 10.00 35.57
N LYS A 135 -4.07 9.72 36.01
CA LYS A 135 -3.09 8.96 35.24
C LYS A 135 -3.58 7.49 35.16
N VAL A 136 -3.86 7.02 33.94
CA VAL A 136 -4.34 5.66 33.66
C VAL A 136 -3.20 4.67 33.64
N ASN A 137 -2.07 5.07 33.07
CA ASN A 137 -0.89 4.22 32.91
C ASN A 137 0.38 5.08 32.84
N GLU A 138 1.51 4.51 33.27
CA GLU A 138 2.83 5.10 33.13
C GLU A 138 3.82 4.06 32.61
N GLY A 139 4.32 4.31 31.41
CA GLY A 139 5.37 3.50 30.79
C GLY A 139 6.75 4.15 30.91
N LYS A 140 7.76 3.48 30.36
CA LYS A 140 9.16 3.95 30.33
C LYS A 140 9.31 5.31 29.63
N THR A 141 8.56 5.56 28.56
CA THR A 141 8.73 6.74 27.68
C THR A 141 7.49 7.61 27.56
N LYS A 142 6.38 7.25 28.22
CA LYS A 142 5.08 7.92 28.08
C LYS A 142 4.21 7.78 29.32
N GLU A 143 3.30 8.71 29.48
CA GLU A 143 2.23 8.69 30.48
C GLU A 143 0.88 8.80 29.77
N VAL A 144 -0.14 8.16 30.32
CA VAL A 144 -1.50 8.17 29.76
C VAL A 144 -2.45 8.77 30.79
N TYR A 145 -3.19 9.80 30.40
CA TYR A 145 -4.14 10.52 31.24
C TYR A 145 -5.56 10.40 30.70
N GLU A 146 -6.54 10.27 31.58
CA GLU A 146 -7.94 10.41 31.20
C GLU A 146 -8.23 11.84 30.73
N LEU A 147 -9.21 11.99 29.84
CA LEU A 147 -9.74 13.30 29.44
C LEU A 147 -11.20 13.43 29.88
N LEU A 148 -11.44 14.23 30.91
CA LEU A 148 -12.77 14.37 31.53
C LEU A 148 -13.78 15.03 30.58
N ASN A 149 -13.32 15.95 29.72
CA ASN A 149 -14.14 16.61 28.71
C ASN A 149 -14.15 15.90 27.34
N TYR A 150 -13.49 14.74 27.22
CA TYR A 150 -13.51 13.90 26.01
C TYR A 150 -13.71 12.43 26.38
N PRO A 151 -14.95 12.01 26.72
CA PRO A 151 -15.25 10.63 27.08
C PRO A 151 -14.80 9.64 26.00
N GLY A 152 -14.19 8.53 26.43
CA GLY A 152 -13.65 7.52 25.51
C GLY A 152 -12.31 7.89 24.87
N CYS A 153 -11.70 9.02 25.24
CA CYS A 153 -10.36 9.43 24.80
C CYS A 153 -9.39 9.55 25.99
N VAL A 154 -8.10 9.47 25.67
CA VAL A 154 -6.98 9.66 26.58
C VAL A 154 -5.95 10.61 25.96
N LEU A 155 -5.18 11.29 26.81
CA LEU A 155 -3.98 12.02 26.39
C LEU A 155 -2.76 11.13 26.61
N LEU A 156 -1.93 10.98 25.57
CA LEU A 156 -0.62 10.35 25.67
C LEU A 156 0.44 11.44 25.71
N GLN A 157 1.13 11.54 26.84
CA GLN A 157 2.21 12.50 27.10
C GLN A 157 3.56 11.78 26.96
N SER A 158 4.40 12.21 26.01
CA SER A 158 5.74 11.67 25.83
C SER A 158 6.72 12.22 26.88
N LYS A 159 7.73 11.41 27.25
CA LYS A 159 8.80 11.78 28.19
C LYS A 159 10.15 11.91 27.46
N ASP A 160 11.02 12.78 27.95
CA ASP A 160 12.40 12.99 27.46
C ASP A 160 13.37 11.87 27.90
N GLN A 161 12.91 10.62 27.83
CA GLN A 161 13.67 9.45 28.26
C GLN A 161 13.93 8.49 27.11
N ILE A 162 15.17 8.03 26.99
CA ILE A 162 15.58 6.94 26.09
C ILE A 162 16.03 5.73 26.91
N THR A 163 15.56 4.54 26.53
CA THR A 163 15.78 3.30 27.30
C THR A 163 16.22 2.15 26.40
N ALA A 164 17.04 1.22 26.89
CA ALA A 164 17.40 -0.01 26.17
C ALA A 164 17.56 -1.19 27.15
N GLY A 165 17.35 -2.42 26.65
CA GLY A 165 17.47 -3.66 27.43
C GLY A 165 16.56 -3.69 28.65
N ASN A 166 15.24 -3.61 28.44
CA ASN A 166 14.23 -3.62 29.52
C ASN A 166 14.49 -2.58 30.63
N ALA A 167 14.89 -1.37 30.24
CA ALA A 167 15.25 -0.25 31.11
C ALA A 167 16.54 -0.44 31.95
N ALA A 168 17.33 -1.49 31.72
CA ALA A 168 18.66 -1.62 32.30
C ALA A 168 19.58 -0.45 31.92
N ARG A 169 19.39 0.11 30.72
CA ARG A 169 20.02 1.36 30.28
C ARG A 169 18.96 2.44 30.15
N LYS A 170 19.14 3.59 30.83
CA LYS A 170 18.23 4.74 30.79
C LYS A 170 19.01 6.05 30.82
N ASN A 171 18.62 7.00 29.98
CA ASN A 171 19.20 8.34 29.94
C ASN A 171 18.11 9.39 29.66
N ILE A 172 18.34 10.60 30.16
CA ILE A 172 17.54 11.77 29.77
C ILE A 172 18.09 12.28 28.44
N MET A 173 17.21 12.54 27.49
CA MET A 173 17.53 13.14 26.20
C MET A 173 16.52 14.24 25.92
N GLU A 174 16.88 15.46 26.29
CA GLU A 174 16.04 16.65 26.17
C GLU A 174 15.53 16.84 24.73
N GLY A 175 14.22 17.07 24.59
CA GLY A 175 13.53 17.23 23.32
C GLY A 175 13.11 15.92 22.65
N LYS A 176 13.50 14.75 23.17
CA LYS A 176 13.04 13.45 22.63
C LYS A 176 11.52 13.35 22.63
N ALA A 177 10.84 13.84 23.67
CA ALA A 177 9.39 13.79 23.79
C ALA A 177 8.73 14.47 22.59
N ALA A 178 9.23 15.63 22.18
CA ALA A 178 8.71 16.37 21.03
C ALA A 178 8.99 15.66 19.70
N ILE A 179 10.19 15.09 19.56
CA ILE A 179 10.59 14.32 18.37
C ILE A 179 9.73 13.05 18.22
N SER A 180 9.56 12.29 19.30
CA SER A 180 8.74 11.07 19.34
C SER A 180 7.28 11.39 19.00
N ASN A 181 6.70 12.41 19.64
CA ASN A 181 5.31 12.79 19.40
C ASN A 181 5.06 13.31 17.97
N THR A 182 6.01 14.07 17.40
CA THR A 182 5.93 14.53 16.01
C THR A 182 6.00 13.35 15.04
N THR A 183 6.96 12.43 15.25
CA THR A 183 7.11 11.22 14.43
C THR A 183 5.84 10.38 14.46
N THR A 184 5.33 10.08 15.66
CA THR A 184 4.11 9.30 15.84
C THR A 184 2.88 9.97 15.26
N SER A 185 2.71 11.28 15.45
CA SER A 185 1.57 12.02 14.89
C SER A 185 1.57 11.97 13.36
N CYS A 186 2.73 12.16 12.71
CA CYS A 186 2.83 12.09 11.25
C CYS A 186 2.59 10.65 10.74
N VAL A 187 3.18 9.65 11.39
CA VAL A 187 2.99 8.24 10.99
C VAL A 187 1.52 7.82 11.14
N PHE A 188 0.86 8.16 12.25
CA PHE A 188 -0.54 7.83 12.42
C PHE A 188 -1.46 8.59 11.48
N GLN A 189 -1.17 9.87 11.20
CA GLN A 189 -1.91 10.62 10.20
C GLN A 189 -1.82 9.95 8.82
N LEU A 190 -0.62 9.57 8.36
CA LEU A 190 -0.42 8.84 7.11
C LEU A 190 -1.25 7.55 7.06
N LEU A 191 -1.17 6.75 8.12
CA LEU A 191 -1.86 5.45 8.19
C LEU A 191 -3.39 5.65 8.21
N GLN A 192 -3.89 6.63 8.98
CA GLN A 192 -5.31 6.94 9.06
C GLN A 192 -5.86 7.48 7.74
N GLU A 193 -5.16 8.41 7.08
CA GLU A 193 -5.53 8.93 5.76
C GLU A 193 -5.48 7.86 4.65
N SER A 194 -4.64 6.83 4.83
CA SER A 194 -4.65 5.67 3.94
C SER A 194 -5.84 4.72 4.17
N GLY A 195 -6.49 4.81 5.33
CA GLY A 195 -7.62 3.94 5.71
C GLY A 195 -7.27 2.82 6.70
N ILE A 196 -6.08 2.82 7.32
CA ILE A 196 -5.78 1.94 8.46
C ILE A 196 -6.53 2.45 9.68
N LYS A 197 -7.19 1.54 10.43
CA LYS A 197 -7.84 1.88 11.69
C LYS A 197 -6.80 2.09 12.79
N THR A 198 -6.76 3.29 13.35
CA THR A 198 -5.82 3.68 14.40
C THR A 198 -6.56 4.26 15.60
N ALA A 199 -5.94 4.20 16.78
CA ALA A 199 -6.44 4.89 17.98
C ALA A 199 -6.17 6.40 17.94
N PHE A 200 -5.35 6.89 17.02
CA PHE A 200 -4.98 8.30 16.94
C PHE A 200 -6.19 9.20 16.60
N VAL A 201 -6.38 10.25 17.39
CA VAL A 201 -7.42 11.26 17.15
C VAL A 201 -6.77 12.51 16.55
N ARG A 202 -5.80 13.12 17.24
CA ARG A 202 -5.06 14.30 16.78
C ARG A 202 -3.85 14.61 17.64
N LYS A 203 -2.87 15.32 17.08
CA LYS A 203 -1.82 16.00 17.86
C LYS A 203 -2.47 17.03 18.80
N HIS A 204 -2.00 17.10 20.05
CA HIS A 204 -2.49 18.09 21.01
C HIS A 204 -1.52 19.28 21.14
N ASN A 205 -0.24 18.97 21.39
CA ASN A 205 0.85 19.92 21.49
C ASN A 205 2.15 19.22 21.05
N ASP A 206 3.32 19.81 21.31
CA ASP A 206 4.58 19.25 20.83
C ASP A 206 4.94 17.92 21.46
N THR A 207 4.53 17.64 22.69
CA THR A 207 4.93 16.42 23.43
C THR A 207 3.77 15.46 23.68
N ALA A 208 2.54 15.81 23.29
CA ALA A 208 1.36 15.00 23.51
C ALA A 208 0.39 14.93 22.33
N PHE A 209 -0.37 13.83 22.28
CA PHE A 209 -1.47 13.61 21.34
C PHE A 209 -2.67 12.95 22.03
N ILE A 210 -3.85 13.10 21.42
CA ILE A 210 -5.10 12.49 21.88
C ILE A 210 -5.32 11.19 21.12
N ALA A 211 -5.69 10.13 21.84
CA ALA A 211 -6.09 8.86 21.26
C ALA A 211 -7.44 8.37 21.83
N ALA A 212 -8.13 7.52 21.10
CA ALA A 212 -9.22 6.72 21.62
C ALA A 212 -8.69 5.77 22.70
N HIS A 213 -9.44 5.65 23.80
CA HIS A 213 -9.10 4.75 24.89
C HIS A 213 -9.23 3.30 24.41
N CYS A 214 -8.17 2.51 24.61
CA CYS A 214 -8.12 1.10 24.24
C CYS A 214 -7.63 0.26 25.41
N GLU A 215 -8.17 -0.96 25.53
CA GLU A 215 -7.53 -2.01 26.30
C GLU A 215 -6.45 -2.66 25.43
N MET A 216 -5.18 -2.53 25.84
CA MET A 216 -4.04 -2.95 25.03
C MET A 216 -3.90 -4.48 25.01
N ILE A 217 -3.68 -5.04 23.83
CA ILE A 217 -3.34 -6.46 23.66
C ILE A 217 -1.84 -6.60 23.99
N PRO A 218 -1.42 -7.45 24.94
CA PRO A 218 -0.04 -7.50 25.44
C PRO A 218 0.92 -8.26 24.50
N ILE A 219 0.88 -7.92 23.21
CA ILE A 219 1.69 -8.54 22.16
C ILE A 219 2.40 -7.45 21.35
N GLU A 220 3.71 -7.59 21.23
CA GLU A 220 4.50 -6.84 20.27
C GLU A 220 4.50 -7.56 18.92
N TRP A 221 3.91 -6.91 17.92
CA TRP A 221 3.86 -7.43 16.55
C TRP A 221 5.04 -6.90 15.76
N VAL A 222 5.95 -7.79 15.37
CA VAL A 222 7.16 -7.43 14.61
C VAL A 222 7.03 -7.87 13.16
N CYS A 223 7.33 -6.95 12.25
CA CYS A 223 7.41 -7.20 10.81
C CYS A 223 8.82 -6.97 10.29
N ARG A 224 9.35 -7.86 9.44
CA ARG A 224 10.71 -7.74 8.88
C ARG A 224 10.74 -7.88 7.37
N ARG A 225 11.42 -6.95 6.70
CA ARG A 225 11.89 -7.14 5.32
C ARG A 225 13.27 -7.79 5.27
N ILE A 226 14.15 -7.41 6.20
CA ILE A 226 15.56 -7.84 6.21
C ILE A 226 15.88 -8.54 7.53
N ALA A 227 16.59 -9.66 7.46
CA ALA A 227 17.09 -10.37 8.64
C ALA A 227 18.22 -9.57 9.28
N THR A 228 18.01 -9.14 10.52
CA THR A 228 19.01 -8.50 11.40
C THR A 228 18.59 -8.69 12.87
N GLY A 229 19.38 -8.18 13.81
CA GLY A 229 19.03 -8.10 15.22
C GLY A 229 18.71 -9.47 15.85
N SER A 230 17.60 -9.54 16.60
CA SER A 230 17.25 -10.74 17.36
C SER A 230 16.85 -11.94 16.48
N PHE A 231 16.44 -11.69 15.23
CA PHE A 231 16.15 -12.77 14.28
C PHE A 231 17.37 -13.66 14.03
N LEU A 232 18.54 -13.05 13.79
CA LEU A 232 19.78 -13.78 13.53
C LEU A 232 20.23 -14.61 14.74
N LYS A 233 20.00 -14.12 15.96
CA LYS A 233 20.30 -14.85 17.19
C LYS A 233 19.45 -16.11 17.33
N ARG A 234 18.17 -16.05 16.96
CA ARG A 234 17.24 -17.18 17.02
C ARG A 234 17.40 -18.15 15.84
N ASN A 235 18.01 -17.71 14.74
CA ASN A 235 18.15 -18.49 13.51
C ASN A 235 19.63 -18.56 13.09
N PRO A 236 20.47 -19.29 13.85
CA PRO A 236 21.88 -19.45 13.49
C PRO A 236 22.02 -20.07 12.10
N GLY A 237 22.92 -19.50 11.29
CA GLY A 237 23.12 -19.88 9.88
C GLY A 237 22.42 -18.96 8.86
N VAL A 238 21.51 -18.10 9.30
CA VAL A 238 20.98 -17.03 8.44
C VAL A 238 21.93 -15.84 8.47
N GLU A 239 22.28 -15.31 7.29
CA GLU A 239 23.13 -14.14 7.16
C GLU A 239 22.34 -12.83 7.28
N GLU A 240 22.98 -11.79 7.82
CA GLU A 240 22.41 -10.45 7.83
C GLU A 240 22.21 -9.95 6.39
N GLY A 241 21.05 -9.33 6.13
CA GLY A 241 20.71 -8.89 4.78
C GLY A 241 19.79 -9.84 4.02
N TYR A 242 19.57 -11.07 4.53
CA TYR A 242 18.55 -11.98 3.97
C TYR A 242 17.19 -11.29 3.88
N LYS A 243 16.52 -11.38 2.73
CA LYS A 243 15.26 -10.67 2.46
C LYS A 243 14.05 -11.61 2.52
N PHE A 244 13.01 -11.18 3.23
CA PHE A 244 11.74 -11.90 3.35
C PHE A 244 10.73 -11.44 2.30
N TYR A 245 10.14 -12.40 1.59
CA TYR A 245 9.05 -12.18 0.63
C TYR A 245 7.98 -13.25 0.82
N PRO A 246 6.79 -12.93 1.39
CA PRO A 246 6.37 -11.63 1.93
C PRO A 246 7.14 -11.25 3.22
N PRO A 247 6.97 -10.01 3.76
CA PRO A 247 7.53 -9.64 5.06
C PRO A 247 7.17 -10.64 6.16
N LYS A 248 8.17 -11.00 6.96
CA LYS A 248 8.04 -11.96 8.06
C LYS A 248 7.33 -11.29 9.24
N ILE A 249 6.30 -11.96 9.77
CA ILE A 249 5.60 -11.57 11.00
C ILE A 249 6.07 -12.47 12.15
N GLU A 250 6.29 -11.86 13.31
CA GLU A 250 6.60 -12.51 14.58
C GLU A 250 5.83 -11.82 15.72
N MET A 251 5.51 -12.56 16.78
CA MET A 251 4.84 -12.03 17.97
C MET A 251 5.71 -12.24 19.20
N PHE A 252 5.73 -11.26 20.08
CA PHE A 252 6.42 -11.34 21.37
C PHE A 252 5.46 -10.93 22.48
N TYR A 253 5.29 -11.79 23.48
CA TYR A 253 4.45 -11.49 24.63
C TYR A 253 5.14 -10.49 25.54
N LYS A 254 4.43 -9.45 25.96
CA LYS A 254 4.99 -8.40 26.82
C LYS A 254 5.19 -8.92 28.23
N ASP A 255 6.44 -9.26 28.54
CA ASP A 255 6.90 -9.71 29.85
C ASP A 255 8.35 -9.29 30.04
N ASP A 256 8.55 -8.13 30.67
CA ASP A 256 9.86 -7.55 30.96
C ASP A 256 10.75 -8.53 31.76
N ALA A 257 10.15 -9.39 32.61
CA ALA A 257 10.89 -10.35 33.44
C ALA A 257 11.43 -11.53 32.61
N ALA A 258 10.69 -11.95 31.58
CA ALA A 258 11.07 -13.02 30.67
C ALA A 258 11.77 -12.53 29.38
N ASN A 259 12.08 -11.23 29.29
CA ASN A 259 12.66 -10.58 28.11
C ASN A 259 11.79 -10.72 26.84
N ASP A 260 10.48 -10.51 27.00
CA ASP A 260 9.49 -10.54 25.93
C ASP A 260 9.58 -11.79 25.03
N PRO A 261 9.20 -12.98 25.55
CA PRO A 261 9.38 -14.24 24.84
C PRO A 261 8.57 -14.27 23.53
N GLN A 262 9.13 -14.89 22.50
CA GLN A 262 8.42 -15.11 21.24
C GLN A 262 7.25 -16.07 21.46
N TRP A 263 6.07 -15.72 20.95
CA TRP A 263 4.88 -16.56 20.97
C TRP A 263 4.50 -17.02 19.56
N SER A 264 3.92 -18.23 19.49
CA SER A 264 3.21 -18.74 18.31
C SER A 264 1.75 -18.23 18.28
N GLU A 265 1.07 -18.41 17.15
CA GLU A 265 -0.35 -18.04 17.01
C GLU A 265 -1.22 -18.90 17.94
N GLU A 266 -0.90 -20.19 18.07
CA GLU A 266 -1.61 -21.12 18.96
C GLU A 266 -1.51 -20.69 20.42
N GLN A 267 -0.35 -20.20 20.87
CA GLN A 267 -0.19 -19.67 22.22
C GLN A 267 -1.08 -18.45 22.46
N LEU A 268 -1.14 -17.52 21.51
CA LEU A 268 -1.97 -16.32 21.63
C LEU A 268 -3.48 -16.67 21.63
N VAL A 269 -3.90 -17.60 20.77
CA VAL A 269 -5.30 -18.04 20.68
C VAL A 269 -5.74 -18.78 21.95
N GLU A 270 -4.91 -19.68 22.49
CA GLU A 270 -5.32 -20.50 23.65
C GLU A 270 -5.45 -19.70 24.94
N VAL A 271 -4.72 -18.58 25.08
CA VAL A 271 -4.84 -17.70 26.25
C VAL A 271 -6.21 -17.03 26.34
N LYS A 272 -6.94 -16.91 25.23
CA LYS A 272 -8.32 -16.39 25.19
C LYS A 272 -8.47 -15.05 25.90
N PHE A 273 -7.58 -14.11 25.59
CA PHE A 273 -7.65 -12.75 26.13
C PHE A 273 -9.04 -12.16 25.86
N LYS A 274 -9.67 -11.58 26.89
CA LYS A 274 -10.92 -10.83 26.79
C LYS A 274 -10.65 -9.38 27.12
N LEU A 275 -10.68 -8.53 26.10
CA LEU A 275 -10.33 -7.12 26.20
C LEU A 275 -11.49 -6.28 25.67
N ALA A 276 -12.00 -5.39 26.50
CA ALA A 276 -13.17 -4.57 26.26
C ALA A 276 -14.42 -5.38 25.83
N GLY A 277 -14.50 -6.67 26.18
CA GLY A 277 -15.58 -7.58 25.78
C GLY A 277 -15.35 -8.34 24.46
N LEU A 278 -14.23 -8.10 23.76
CA LEU A 278 -13.81 -8.88 22.61
C LEU A 278 -12.88 -10.01 23.06
N GLU A 279 -13.20 -11.26 22.69
CA GLU A 279 -12.30 -12.40 22.85
C GLU A 279 -11.31 -12.45 21.67
N ILE A 280 -10.02 -12.55 21.96
CA ILE A 280 -8.96 -12.65 20.95
C ILE A 280 -8.83 -14.12 20.53
N GLY A 281 -9.59 -14.50 19.49
CA GLY A 281 -9.49 -15.80 18.84
C GLY A 281 -8.71 -15.75 17.53
N GLN A 282 -8.73 -16.85 16.76
CA GLN A 282 -8.01 -16.95 15.49
C GLN A 282 -8.34 -15.81 14.51
N THR A 283 -9.60 -15.37 14.45
CA THR A 283 -10.01 -14.28 13.54
C THR A 283 -9.30 -12.97 13.90
N GLU A 284 -9.22 -12.64 15.18
CA GLU A 284 -8.56 -11.44 15.68
C GLU A 284 -7.04 -11.49 15.49
N VAL A 285 -6.42 -12.66 15.72
CA VAL A 285 -4.99 -12.91 15.47
C VAL A 285 -4.65 -12.73 14.00
N ASP A 286 -5.43 -13.32 13.08
CA ASP A 286 -5.24 -13.15 11.63
C ASP A 286 -5.34 -11.67 11.23
N ILE A 287 -6.30 -10.93 11.81
CA ILE A 287 -6.50 -9.51 11.54
C ILE A 287 -5.29 -8.69 11.97
N MET A 288 -4.75 -8.91 13.17
CA MET A 288 -3.56 -8.21 13.64
C MET A 288 -2.33 -8.56 12.79
N ALA A 289 -2.15 -9.83 12.40
CA ALA A 289 -1.04 -10.26 11.54
C ALA A 289 -1.07 -9.58 10.16
N GLN A 290 -2.23 -9.58 9.48
CA GLN A 290 -2.36 -8.94 8.17
C GLN A 290 -2.30 -7.41 8.26
N SER A 291 -2.84 -6.83 9.33
CA SER A 291 -2.73 -5.39 9.59
C SER A 291 -1.28 -4.97 9.80
N THR A 292 -0.52 -5.73 10.60
CA THR A 292 0.91 -5.50 10.84
C THR A 292 1.70 -5.52 9.53
N ARG A 293 1.44 -6.50 8.65
CA ARG A 293 2.07 -6.56 7.34
C ARG A 293 1.71 -5.35 6.47
N ALA A 294 0.44 -4.98 6.42
CA ALA A 294 -0.01 -3.83 5.63
C ALA A 294 0.60 -2.52 6.11
N ILE A 295 0.62 -2.28 7.43
CA ILE A 295 1.24 -1.11 8.05
C ILE A 295 2.73 -1.05 7.70
N PHE A 296 3.45 -2.17 7.82
CA PHE A 296 4.86 -2.24 7.44
C PHE A 296 5.06 -1.89 5.97
N GLU A 297 4.29 -2.48 5.06
CA GLU A 297 4.45 -2.23 3.62
C GLU A 297 4.10 -0.79 3.22
N ILE A 298 3.11 -0.16 3.89
CA ILE A 298 2.79 1.26 3.71
C ILE A 298 3.95 2.15 4.14
N LEU A 299 4.51 1.92 5.33
CA LEU A 299 5.64 2.70 5.82
C LEU A 299 6.91 2.44 5.01
N GLU A 300 7.15 1.19 4.58
CA GLU A 300 8.24 0.83 3.69
C GLU A 300 8.13 1.60 2.36
N LYS A 301 6.93 1.65 1.76
CA LYS A 301 6.68 2.40 0.54
C LYS A 301 6.85 3.91 0.74
N ALA A 302 6.40 4.45 1.87
CA ALA A 302 6.46 5.89 2.17
C ALA A 302 7.90 6.39 2.44
N TRP A 303 8.79 5.53 2.95
CA TRP A 303 10.20 5.87 3.15
C TRP A 303 11.05 5.78 1.87
N GLN A 304 10.58 5.08 0.82
CA GLN A 304 11.32 4.92 -0.44
C GLN A 304 11.70 6.24 -1.13
N PRO A 305 10.81 7.25 -1.28
CA PRO A 305 11.17 8.53 -1.89
C PRO A 305 12.26 9.30 -1.15
N GLN A 306 12.44 9.02 0.15
CA GLN A 306 13.52 9.60 0.97
C GLN A 306 14.82 8.78 0.90
N ASN A 307 14.89 7.79 0.00
CA ASN A 307 15.99 6.85 -0.12
C ASN A 307 16.33 6.15 1.21
N CYS A 308 15.28 5.76 1.95
CA CYS A 308 15.41 5.01 3.20
C CYS A 308 14.85 3.61 3.06
N THR A 309 15.61 2.63 3.54
CA THR A 309 15.14 1.25 3.69
C THR A 309 14.56 1.08 5.08
N LEU A 310 13.25 0.81 5.16
CA LEU A 310 12.61 0.31 6.38
C LEU A 310 12.92 -1.18 6.52
N VAL A 311 13.67 -1.55 7.56
CA VAL A 311 14.27 -2.88 7.72
C VAL A 311 13.32 -3.81 8.47
N ASP A 312 12.84 -3.34 9.62
CA ASP A 312 11.82 -3.97 10.44
C ASP A 312 11.06 -2.92 11.26
N LEU A 313 9.90 -3.31 11.78
CA LEU A 313 8.98 -2.47 12.55
C LEU A 313 8.34 -3.31 13.65
N LYS A 314 8.10 -2.69 14.80
CA LYS A 314 7.29 -3.20 15.90
C LYS A 314 6.06 -2.32 16.09
N VAL A 315 4.88 -2.91 16.21
CA VAL A 315 3.63 -2.23 16.53
C VAL A 315 2.86 -2.96 17.63
N GLU A 316 1.90 -2.28 18.25
CA GLU A 316 1.01 -2.84 19.26
C GLU A 316 -0.45 -2.48 18.90
N PHE A 317 -1.38 -3.37 19.23
CA PHE A 317 -2.81 -3.17 18.98
C PHE A 317 -3.57 -3.05 20.30
N GLY A 318 -4.71 -2.39 20.25
CA GLY A 318 -5.66 -2.35 21.35
C GLY A 318 -7.08 -2.57 20.85
N VAL A 319 -7.96 -2.96 21.77
CA VAL A 319 -9.40 -3.00 21.52
C VAL A 319 -9.99 -1.68 21.98
N ASN A 320 -10.57 -0.93 21.05
CA ASN A 320 -11.23 0.34 21.36
C ASN A 320 -12.42 0.09 22.30
N VAL A 321 -12.44 0.76 23.45
CA VAL A 321 -13.44 0.47 24.49
C VAL A 321 -14.86 0.82 24.09
N ALA A 322 -15.04 1.75 23.15
CA ALA A 322 -16.34 2.20 22.66
C ALA A 322 -16.81 1.38 21.44
N THR A 323 -15.96 1.22 20.42
CA THR A 323 -16.36 0.56 19.17
C THR A 323 -16.15 -0.95 19.18
N LYS A 324 -15.38 -1.47 20.13
CA LYS A 324 -14.96 -2.87 20.24
C LYS A 324 -14.11 -3.37 19.05
N GLU A 325 -13.62 -2.45 18.23
CA GLU A 325 -12.76 -2.77 17.10
C GLU A 325 -11.29 -2.86 17.54
N ILE A 326 -10.55 -3.79 16.93
CA ILE A 326 -9.09 -3.81 17.00
C ILE A 326 -8.57 -2.64 16.18
N VAL A 327 -7.74 -1.81 16.81
CA VAL A 327 -7.10 -0.66 16.18
C VAL A 327 -5.60 -0.68 16.47
N LEU A 328 -4.82 -0.18 15.50
CA LEU A 328 -3.41 0.12 15.75
C LEU A 328 -3.34 1.19 16.85
N ALA A 329 -2.60 0.91 17.92
CA ALA A 329 -2.52 1.76 19.10
C ALA A 329 -1.05 2.03 19.46
N ASP A 330 -0.81 2.39 20.72
CA ASP A 330 0.50 2.81 21.23
C ASP A 330 1.13 3.95 20.42
N VAL A 331 2.40 3.81 20.01
CA VAL A 331 3.18 4.79 19.27
C VAL A 331 4.01 4.10 18.20
N ILE A 332 4.21 4.78 17.07
CA ILE A 332 5.25 4.43 16.11
C ILE A 332 6.20 5.62 16.06
N ASP A 333 7.37 5.47 16.69
CA ASP A 333 8.43 6.47 16.67
C ASP A 333 9.77 5.83 16.25
N ASN A 334 10.86 6.58 16.43
CA ASN A 334 12.18 6.14 16.04
C ASN A 334 12.77 5.02 16.95
N ASP A 335 12.01 4.60 17.99
CA ASP A 335 12.29 3.43 18.80
C ASP A 335 11.67 2.15 18.19
N SER A 336 10.61 2.32 17.39
CA SER A 336 9.73 1.24 16.88
C SER A 336 10.27 0.54 15.64
N TRP A 337 11.20 1.14 14.90
CA TRP A 337 11.72 0.58 13.63
C TRP A 337 13.24 0.51 13.57
N ARG A 338 13.74 -0.11 12.50
CA ARG A 338 15.09 0.09 11.96
C ARG A 338 15.05 0.79 10.62
N LEU A 339 15.81 1.87 10.48
CA LEU A 339 15.76 2.73 9.29
C LEU A 339 17.17 3.02 8.77
N TRP A 340 17.46 2.52 7.57
CA TRP A 340 18.79 2.60 6.94
C TRP A 340 18.75 3.49 5.68
N PRO A 341 19.30 4.72 5.75
CA PRO A 341 19.52 5.54 4.56
C PRO A 341 20.34 4.78 3.50
N SER A 342 19.91 4.83 2.25
CA SER A 342 20.49 4.10 1.11
C SER A 342 20.60 2.57 1.31
N GLY A 343 19.86 2.00 2.28
CA GLY A 343 20.01 0.60 2.68
C GLY A 343 21.32 0.27 3.38
N ASP A 344 22.08 1.27 3.84
CA ASP A 344 23.35 1.08 4.54
C ASP A 344 23.16 1.10 6.06
N ARG A 345 23.37 -0.06 6.70
CA ARG A 345 23.30 -0.21 8.16
C ARG A 345 24.24 0.76 8.89
N LYS A 346 25.39 1.12 8.33
CA LYS A 346 26.34 2.05 8.96
C LYS A 346 25.76 3.45 9.11
N GLN A 347 24.73 3.78 8.34
CA GLN A 347 24.06 5.07 8.36
C GLN A 347 22.78 5.08 9.22
N GLN A 348 22.51 3.99 9.97
CA GLN A 348 21.28 3.81 10.74
C GLN A 348 20.85 5.08 11.50
N LYS A 349 19.58 5.43 11.38
CA LYS A 349 18.99 6.64 11.98
C LYS A 349 18.05 6.32 13.15
N ASP A 350 17.83 5.05 13.44
CA ASP A 350 16.95 4.59 14.50
C ASP A 350 17.67 4.34 15.83
N LYS A 351 16.89 3.95 16.84
CA LYS A 351 17.35 3.64 18.20
C LYS A 351 18.41 2.54 18.29
N GLN A 352 18.60 1.71 17.26
CA GLN A 352 19.72 0.77 17.24
C GLN A 352 21.07 1.49 17.41
N SER A 353 21.21 2.74 16.94
CA SER A 353 22.39 3.58 17.18
C SER A 353 22.71 3.80 18.67
N TYR A 354 21.68 3.86 19.53
CA TYR A 354 21.84 3.95 20.98
C TYR A 354 22.09 2.58 21.63
N ARG A 355 21.45 1.52 21.11
CA ARG A 355 21.63 0.14 21.59
C ARG A 355 23.07 -0.36 21.35
N ASP A 356 23.69 0.05 20.24
CA ASP A 356 25.03 -0.38 19.83
C ASP A 356 26.16 0.35 20.59
N LEU A 357 25.87 1.41 21.34
CA LEU A 357 26.87 2.12 22.14
C LEU A 357 27.46 1.19 23.20
N LYS A 358 28.79 1.04 23.20
CA LYS A 358 29.52 0.35 24.26
C LYS A 358 29.40 1.11 25.59
N GLU A 359 29.57 2.42 25.53
CA GLU A 359 29.44 3.36 26.64
C GLU A 359 28.59 4.56 26.21
N VAL A 360 27.80 5.11 27.14
CA VAL A 360 26.90 6.23 26.88
C VAL A 360 27.56 7.52 27.36
N THR A 361 28.32 8.18 26.48
CA THR A 361 28.88 9.51 26.75
C THR A 361 27.91 10.63 26.30
N PRO A 362 28.06 11.87 26.79
CA PRO A 362 27.28 13.00 26.32
C PRO A 362 27.34 13.20 24.80
N GLU A 363 28.52 13.04 24.19
CA GLU A 363 28.74 13.18 22.75
C GLU A 363 28.02 12.08 21.96
N ALA A 364 28.04 10.85 22.47
CA ALA A 364 27.33 9.73 21.87
C ALA A 364 25.80 9.93 21.94
N LEU A 365 25.28 10.45 23.05
CA LEU A 365 23.86 10.82 23.17
C LEU A 365 23.48 11.95 22.20
N GLN A 366 24.34 12.95 21.99
CA GLN A 366 24.10 14.00 20.99
C GLN A 366 24.07 13.45 19.57
N MET A 367 24.92 12.47 19.23
CA MET A 367 24.83 11.76 17.95
C MET A 367 23.48 11.04 17.79
N VAL A 368 23.01 10.34 18.83
CA VAL A 368 21.69 9.67 18.82
C VAL A 368 20.58 10.70 18.65
N LYS A 369 20.63 11.82 19.37
CA LYS A 369 19.64 12.90 19.25
C LYS A 369 19.57 13.44 17.81
N ARG A 370 20.73 13.73 17.18
CA ARG A 370 20.78 14.15 15.77
C ARG A 370 20.18 13.13 14.81
N ASN A 371 20.34 11.83 15.07
CA ASN A 371 19.68 10.79 14.28
C ASN A 371 18.15 10.86 14.41
N PHE A 372 17.63 11.12 15.62
CA PHE A 372 16.21 11.28 15.88
C PHE A 372 15.64 12.55 15.24
N GLU A 373 16.34 13.68 15.35
CA GLU A 373 15.97 14.95 14.69
C GLU A 373 15.92 14.79 13.18
N TRP A 374 16.92 14.14 12.57
CA TRP A 374 16.95 13.86 11.14
C TRP A 374 15.71 13.10 10.65
N VAL A 375 15.20 12.16 11.45
CA VAL A 375 13.97 11.40 11.16
C VAL A 375 12.73 12.29 11.33
N ALA A 376 12.67 13.07 12.41
CA ALA A 376 11.56 13.99 12.68
C ALA A 376 11.37 15.03 11.58
N GLU A 377 12.46 15.56 11.02
CA GLU A 377 12.42 16.49 9.87
C GLU A 377 11.84 15.85 8.60
N ARG A 378 12.06 14.55 8.40
CA ARG A 378 11.70 13.84 7.16
C ARG A 378 10.36 13.15 7.23
N VAL A 379 9.88 12.80 8.41
CA VAL A 379 8.61 12.09 8.58
C VAL A 379 7.42 12.91 8.07
N GLU A 380 7.49 14.24 8.12
CA GLU A 380 6.46 15.12 7.53
C GLU A 380 6.40 15.01 6.00
N LEU A 381 7.53 14.68 5.35
CA LEU A 381 7.58 14.50 3.89
C LEU A 381 6.83 13.23 3.44
N LEU A 382 6.60 12.27 4.34
CA LEU A 382 5.80 11.08 4.04
C LEU A 382 4.32 11.40 3.85
N LEU A 383 3.84 12.53 4.38
CA LEU A 383 2.46 13.00 4.17
C LEU A 383 2.26 13.67 2.81
N LYS A 384 3.34 14.02 2.11
CA LYS A 384 3.27 14.77 0.86
C LYS A 384 3.25 13.80 -0.34
N PRO A 385 2.25 13.88 -1.23
CA PRO A 385 2.26 13.10 -2.47
C PRO A 385 3.45 13.51 -3.34
N GLN A 386 4.10 12.54 -3.99
CA GLN A 386 5.32 12.79 -4.78
C GLN A 386 5.01 13.41 -6.16
N ARG A 387 3.94 12.97 -6.81
CA ARG A 387 3.49 13.48 -8.12
C ARG A 387 1.97 13.40 -8.20
N GLN A 388 1.32 14.56 -8.26
CA GLN A 388 -0.11 14.61 -8.47
C GLN A 388 -0.43 14.20 -9.90
N GLY A 389 -1.11 13.07 -10.06
CA GLY A 389 -1.76 12.68 -11.31
C GLY A 389 -3.23 13.10 -11.31
N ARG A 390 -3.88 13.03 -12.47
CA ARG A 390 -5.34 13.20 -12.58
C ARG A 390 -6.00 12.16 -13.46
N VAL A 391 -7.28 11.93 -13.20
CA VAL A 391 -8.16 11.23 -14.13
C VAL A 391 -8.97 12.26 -14.90
N VAL A 392 -9.12 12.04 -16.20
CA VAL A 392 -10.04 12.82 -17.02
C VAL A 392 -11.01 11.87 -17.71
N VAL A 393 -12.29 12.01 -17.38
CA VAL A 393 -13.36 11.17 -17.92
C VAL A 393 -14.00 11.90 -19.10
N PHE A 394 -13.88 11.34 -20.30
CA PHE A 394 -14.56 11.83 -21.49
C PHE A 394 -15.83 11.03 -21.70
N MET A 395 -16.98 11.72 -21.74
CA MET A 395 -18.27 11.10 -22.06
C MET A 395 -18.78 11.54 -23.44
N GLY A 396 -19.25 10.57 -24.22
CA GLY A 396 -19.80 10.80 -25.56
C GLY A 396 -21.14 11.54 -25.57
N SER A 397 -21.85 11.51 -24.44
CA SER A 397 -23.20 12.05 -24.23
C SER A 397 -23.40 12.43 -22.77
N THR A 398 -24.16 13.50 -22.52
CA THR A 398 -24.55 13.91 -21.15
C THR A 398 -25.49 12.92 -20.49
N SER A 399 -26.15 12.04 -21.25
CA SER A 399 -26.94 10.92 -20.70
C SER A 399 -26.11 9.99 -19.81
N ASP A 400 -24.80 9.93 -20.01
CA ASP A 400 -23.90 9.03 -19.29
C ASP A 400 -23.29 9.67 -18.03
N LEU A 401 -23.73 10.89 -17.68
CA LEU A 401 -23.20 11.66 -16.54
C LEU A 401 -23.30 10.88 -15.22
N GLY A 402 -24.40 10.18 -14.98
CA GLY A 402 -24.57 9.38 -13.77
C GLY A 402 -23.56 8.23 -13.63
N HIS A 403 -23.08 7.68 -14.75
CA HIS A 403 -21.99 6.69 -14.75
C HIS A 403 -20.64 7.36 -14.48
N CYS A 404 -20.39 8.52 -15.10
CA CYS A 404 -19.15 9.28 -14.93
C CYS A 404 -18.97 9.82 -13.50
N GLU A 405 -20.04 10.24 -12.84
CA GLU A 405 -19.99 10.70 -11.43
C GLU A 405 -19.60 9.56 -10.47
N LYS A 406 -19.95 8.30 -10.77
CA LYS A 406 -19.46 7.15 -9.99
C LYS A 406 -17.95 7.00 -10.10
N ILE A 407 -17.39 7.16 -11.31
CA ILE A 407 -15.94 7.14 -11.54
C ILE A 407 -15.28 8.28 -10.75
N LYS A 408 -15.79 9.51 -10.88
CA LYS A 408 -15.26 10.69 -10.18
C LYS A 408 -15.27 10.51 -8.66
N LYS A 409 -16.39 10.05 -8.10
CA LYS A 409 -16.51 9.76 -6.67
C LYS A 409 -15.49 8.70 -6.22
N ALA A 410 -15.35 7.62 -7.00
CA ALA A 410 -14.39 6.56 -6.69
C ALA A 410 -12.92 7.03 -6.78
N CYS A 411 -12.57 7.91 -7.73
CA CYS A 411 -11.25 8.54 -7.77
C CYS A 411 -10.96 9.35 -6.49
N GLY A 412 -11.98 10.05 -5.96
CA GLY A 412 -11.89 10.79 -4.70
C GLY A 412 -11.51 9.91 -3.50
N ASN A 413 -11.99 8.66 -3.45
CA ASN A 413 -11.62 7.72 -2.38
C ASN A 413 -10.11 7.40 -2.36
N TYR A 414 -9.44 7.48 -3.52
CA TYR A 414 -8.00 7.29 -3.65
C TYR A 414 -7.21 8.61 -3.59
N GLY A 415 -7.88 9.75 -3.41
CA GLY A 415 -7.24 11.07 -3.42
C GLY A 415 -6.75 11.49 -4.80
N VAL A 416 -7.32 10.94 -5.88
CA VAL A 416 -6.94 11.27 -7.26
C VAL A 416 -7.92 12.32 -7.81
N PRO A 417 -7.46 13.53 -8.17
CA PRO A 417 -8.29 14.53 -8.86
C PRO A 417 -8.95 13.95 -10.11
N CYS A 418 -10.22 14.26 -10.33
CA CYS A 418 -10.98 13.74 -11.46
C CYS A 418 -11.85 14.83 -12.11
N GLU A 419 -11.62 15.04 -13.41
CA GLU A 419 -12.33 16.00 -14.24
C GLU A 419 -13.28 15.28 -15.20
N LEU A 420 -14.47 15.85 -15.44
CA LEU A 420 -15.45 15.31 -16.37
C LEU A 420 -15.55 16.24 -17.59
N ARG A 421 -15.50 15.67 -18.80
CA ARG A 421 -15.65 16.40 -20.06
C ARG A 421 -16.63 15.70 -20.98
N VAL A 422 -17.32 16.47 -21.81
CA VAL A 422 -18.25 15.96 -22.82
C VAL A 422 -17.63 16.20 -24.19
N THR A 423 -17.41 15.13 -24.94
CA THR A 423 -16.92 15.21 -26.32
C THR A 423 -17.21 13.91 -27.06
N SER A 424 -17.37 13.97 -28.38
CA SER A 424 -17.78 12.82 -29.18
C SER A 424 -16.85 12.62 -30.37
N ALA A 425 -16.16 11.47 -30.40
CA ALA A 425 -15.33 11.10 -31.54
C ALA A 425 -16.10 10.94 -32.87
N HIS A 426 -17.42 10.76 -32.83
CA HIS A 426 -18.24 10.65 -34.04
C HIS A 426 -18.80 12.00 -34.51
N LYS A 427 -19.12 12.90 -33.56
CA LYS A 427 -19.83 14.17 -33.85
C LYS A 427 -18.95 15.41 -33.76
N GLY A 428 -17.77 15.30 -33.14
CA GLY A 428 -16.78 16.36 -32.95
C GLY A 428 -15.39 15.79 -32.67
N PRO A 429 -14.82 15.01 -33.62
CA PRO A 429 -13.50 14.39 -33.45
C PRO A 429 -12.38 15.43 -33.29
N ASP A 430 -12.45 16.55 -34.00
CA ASP A 430 -11.53 17.68 -33.91
C ASP A 430 -11.51 18.28 -32.50
N GLU A 431 -12.69 18.52 -31.91
CA GLU A 431 -12.81 19.01 -30.53
C GLU A 431 -12.31 17.97 -29.52
N THR A 432 -12.56 16.67 -29.76
CA THR A 432 -12.02 15.58 -28.93
C THR A 432 -10.48 15.65 -28.87
N LEU A 433 -9.83 15.80 -30.03
CA LEU A 433 -8.38 15.90 -30.13
C LEU A 433 -7.84 17.20 -29.51
N ARG A 434 -8.56 18.31 -29.69
CA ARG A 434 -8.22 19.61 -29.09
C ARG A 434 -8.26 19.56 -27.56
N ILE A 435 -9.34 19.04 -26.97
CA ILE A 435 -9.47 18.90 -25.51
C ILE A 435 -8.40 17.95 -24.96
N LYS A 436 -8.16 16.81 -25.61
CA LYS A 436 -7.08 15.89 -25.23
C LYS A 436 -5.73 16.62 -25.18
N ALA A 437 -5.43 17.47 -26.16
CA ALA A 437 -4.19 18.23 -26.21
C ALA A 437 -4.04 19.24 -25.06
N GLU A 438 -5.13 19.83 -24.55
CA GLU A 438 -5.11 20.67 -23.34
C GLU A 438 -4.47 19.90 -22.16
N TYR A 439 -4.89 18.65 -21.99
CA TYR A 439 -4.46 17.80 -20.88
C TYR A 439 -3.08 17.14 -21.07
N GLU A 440 -2.55 17.13 -22.29
CA GLU A 440 -1.17 16.71 -22.56
C GLU A 440 -0.17 17.86 -22.40
N ALA A 441 -0.62 19.11 -22.54
CA ALA A 441 0.25 20.28 -22.61
C ALA A 441 0.71 20.81 -21.24
N ASP A 442 -0.02 20.52 -20.15
CA ASP A 442 0.25 21.10 -18.83
C ASP A 442 1.24 20.30 -17.95
N GLY A 443 1.71 19.15 -18.44
CA GLY A 443 2.72 18.32 -17.76
C GLY A 443 2.18 17.48 -16.59
N ILE A 444 0.87 17.47 -16.34
CA ILE A 444 0.26 16.67 -15.27
C ILE A 444 0.04 15.22 -15.77
N PRO A 445 0.63 14.19 -15.11
CA PRO A 445 0.38 12.80 -15.47
C PRO A 445 -1.12 12.48 -15.48
N THR A 446 -1.65 12.09 -16.63
CA THR A 446 -3.09 11.94 -16.84
C THR A 446 -3.44 10.53 -17.30
N VAL A 447 -4.50 9.96 -16.73
CA VAL A 447 -5.17 8.76 -17.24
C VAL A 447 -6.51 9.18 -17.81
N PHE A 448 -6.77 8.84 -19.08
CA PHE A 448 -8.06 9.11 -19.71
C PHE A 448 -9.01 7.94 -19.51
N VAL A 449 -10.26 8.23 -19.14
CA VAL A 449 -11.33 7.23 -19.09
C VAL A 449 -12.39 7.59 -20.12
N ALA A 450 -12.61 6.72 -21.10
CA ALA A 450 -13.60 6.90 -22.15
C ALA A 450 -14.92 6.21 -21.78
N VAL A 451 -15.98 7.00 -21.66
CA VAL A 451 -17.34 6.54 -21.38
C VAL A 451 -18.21 6.80 -22.61
N ALA A 452 -18.46 5.75 -23.39
CA ALA A 452 -19.35 5.81 -24.55
C ALA A 452 -20.17 4.53 -24.63
N GLY A 453 -21.50 4.68 -24.66
CA GLY A 453 -22.41 3.57 -24.97
C GLY A 453 -22.43 3.24 -26.47
N ARG A 454 -23.13 2.14 -26.83
CA ARG A 454 -23.23 1.66 -28.21
C ARG A 454 -21.84 1.32 -28.78
N SER A 455 -21.58 1.67 -30.03
CA SER A 455 -20.25 1.54 -30.65
C SER A 455 -19.29 2.60 -30.09
N ASN A 456 -18.40 2.20 -29.18
CA ASN A 456 -17.41 3.07 -28.57
C ASN A 456 -16.27 3.42 -29.55
N GLY A 457 -16.42 4.52 -30.28
CA GLY A 457 -15.33 5.13 -31.05
C GLY A 457 -14.43 6.07 -30.23
N LEU A 458 -14.89 6.53 -29.05
CA LEU A 458 -14.20 7.54 -28.24
C LEU A 458 -12.88 7.01 -27.68
N GLY A 459 -12.92 5.85 -27.03
CA GLY A 459 -11.72 5.18 -26.51
C GLY A 459 -10.64 4.91 -27.56
N PRO A 460 -10.97 4.22 -28.68
CA PRO A 460 -10.00 3.97 -29.74
C PRO A 460 -9.40 5.26 -30.34
N VAL A 461 -10.22 6.29 -30.58
CA VAL A 461 -9.72 7.57 -31.11
C VAL A 461 -8.75 8.23 -30.13
N LEU A 462 -9.06 8.26 -28.83
CA LEU A 462 -8.11 8.75 -27.83
C LEU A 462 -6.84 7.90 -27.83
N SER A 463 -6.96 6.57 -27.74
CA SER A 463 -5.82 5.65 -27.66
C SER A 463 -4.88 5.72 -28.86
N GLY A 464 -5.38 6.08 -30.05
CA GLY A 464 -4.55 6.25 -31.24
C GLY A 464 -3.82 7.59 -31.30
N ASN A 465 -4.21 8.55 -30.46
CA ASN A 465 -3.75 9.94 -30.54
C ASN A 465 -3.13 10.45 -29.24
N THR A 466 -2.95 9.61 -28.21
CA THR A 466 -2.20 9.95 -26.99
C THR A 466 -1.19 8.87 -26.64
N ALA A 467 -0.08 9.27 -26.01
CA ALA A 467 0.84 8.36 -25.35
C ALA A 467 0.40 8.00 -23.92
N TYR A 468 -0.62 8.69 -23.38
CA TYR A 468 -1.13 8.43 -22.04
C TYR A 468 -2.08 7.21 -22.01
N PRO A 469 -2.23 6.54 -20.85
CA PRO A 469 -3.15 5.42 -20.74
C PRO A 469 -4.60 5.83 -21.00
N VAL A 470 -5.31 5.03 -21.80
CA VAL A 470 -6.74 5.17 -22.07
C VAL A 470 -7.48 3.92 -21.61
N VAL A 471 -8.51 4.13 -20.80
CA VAL A 471 -9.34 3.06 -20.23
C VAL A 471 -10.77 3.23 -20.73
N ASN A 472 -11.30 2.24 -21.43
CA ASN A 472 -12.73 2.17 -21.73
C ASN A 472 -13.52 1.79 -20.49
N CYS A 473 -14.56 2.54 -20.17
CA CYS A 473 -15.55 2.21 -19.15
C CYS A 473 -16.96 2.42 -19.72
N PRO A 474 -17.41 1.53 -20.62
CA PRO A 474 -18.69 1.71 -21.31
C PRO A 474 -19.87 1.55 -20.35
N PRO A 475 -20.92 2.39 -20.43
CA PRO A 475 -22.12 2.28 -19.61
C PRO A 475 -23.05 1.18 -20.15
N LEU A 476 -22.63 -0.09 -20.05
CA LEU A 476 -23.36 -1.24 -20.61
C LEU A 476 -24.72 -1.44 -19.93
N SER A 477 -25.73 -1.82 -20.73
CA SER A 477 -27.04 -2.26 -20.25
C SER A 477 -27.23 -3.77 -20.45
N ALA A 478 -28.24 -4.35 -19.80
CA ALA A 478 -28.60 -5.77 -20.00
C ALA A 478 -29.10 -6.04 -21.43
N ASP A 479 -29.74 -5.06 -22.06
CA ASP A 479 -30.38 -5.22 -23.36
C ASP A 479 -29.36 -5.39 -24.51
N TRP A 480 -28.28 -4.59 -24.48
CA TRP A 480 -27.34 -4.47 -25.61
C TRP A 480 -25.87 -4.58 -25.22
N GLY A 481 -25.56 -4.70 -23.93
CA GLY A 481 -24.19 -4.67 -23.42
C GLY A 481 -23.30 -5.78 -23.98
N ALA A 482 -23.88 -6.95 -24.27
CA ALA A 482 -23.15 -8.08 -24.84
C ALA A 482 -22.66 -7.82 -26.28
N GLN A 483 -23.36 -6.96 -27.03
CA GLN A 483 -22.97 -6.56 -28.38
C GLN A 483 -22.03 -5.35 -28.32
N ASP A 484 -22.38 -4.34 -27.52
CA ASP A 484 -21.66 -3.08 -27.43
C ASP A 484 -20.22 -3.23 -26.95
N ILE A 485 -19.96 -4.15 -26.01
CA ILE A 485 -18.63 -4.34 -25.40
C ILE A 485 -17.52 -4.66 -26.41
N TRP A 486 -17.86 -5.32 -27.52
CA TRP A 486 -16.87 -5.70 -28.55
C TRP A 486 -16.20 -4.48 -29.19
N SER A 487 -16.91 -3.34 -29.25
CA SER A 487 -16.34 -2.07 -29.74
C SER A 487 -15.21 -1.53 -28.86
N SER A 488 -15.15 -1.93 -27.59
CA SER A 488 -14.08 -1.55 -26.65
C SER A 488 -12.94 -2.57 -26.59
N LEU A 489 -13.20 -3.84 -26.95
CA LEU A 489 -12.25 -4.95 -26.84
C LEU A 489 -11.45 -5.20 -28.12
N ARG A 490 -12.10 -5.17 -29.29
CA ARG A 490 -11.47 -5.53 -30.56
C ARG A 490 -11.04 -4.28 -31.33
N MET A 491 -9.79 -3.90 -31.13
CA MET A 491 -9.19 -2.72 -31.74
C MET A 491 -8.30 -3.06 -32.95
N PRO A 492 -8.08 -2.11 -33.87
CA PRO A 492 -6.97 -2.15 -34.81
C PRO A 492 -5.61 -2.30 -34.11
N THR A 493 -4.63 -2.90 -34.81
CA THR A 493 -3.26 -3.06 -34.32
C THR A 493 -2.63 -1.70 -34.02
N GLY A 494 -1.84 -1.62 -32.93
CA GLY A 494 -1.14 -0.40 -32.51
C GLY A 494 -1.86 0.42 -31.42
N LEU A 495 -3.03 -0.03 -30.97
CA LEU A 495 -3.81 0.62 -29.91
C LEU A 495 -3.68 -0.14 -28.58
N GLY A 496 -3.27 0.57 -27.52
CA GLY A 496 -3.07 0.03 -26.17
C GLY A 496 -4.26 0.22 -25.22
N CYS A 497 -5.44 0.55 -25.74
CA CYS A 497 -6.63 0.84 -24.94
C CYS A 497 -7.06 -0.37 -24.10
N SER A 498 -7.18 -0.20 -22.79
CA SER A 498 -7.73 -1.22 -21.90
C SER A 498 -9.25 -1.05 -21.74
N THR A 499 -9.93 -2.05 -21.16
CA THR A 499 -11.37 -1.98 -20.88
C THR A 499 -11.66 -2.49 -19.47
N VAL A 500 -12.41 -1.70 -18.70
CA VAL A 500 -12.87 -2.01 -17.35
C VAL A 500 -14.35 -1.70 -17.25
N LEU A 501 -15.17 -2.68 -16.87
CA LEU A 501 -16.64 -2.53 -16.91
C LEU A 501 -17.23 -1.77 -15.73
N SER A 502 -16.65 -1.93 -14.53
CA SER A 502 -17.13 -1.26 -13.33
C SER A 502 -16.60 0.18 -13.29
N PRO A 503 -17.45 1.18 -13.02
CA PRO A 503 -16.99 2.56 -12.86
C PRO A 503 -16.04 2.72 -11.66
N GLU A 504 -16.33 2.04 -10.55
CA GLU A 504 -15.44 2.00 -9.39
C GLU A 504 -14.13 1.28 -9.73
N GLY A 505 -14.21 0.20 -10.50
CA GLY A 505 -13.05 -0.53 -11.02
C GLY A 505 -12.17 0.31 -11.95
N ALA A 506 -12.75 1.16 -12.80
CA ALA A 506 -12.00 2.06 -13.68
C ALA A 506 -11.22 3.10 -12.87
N ALA A 507 -11.84 3.68 -11.85
CA ALA A 507 -11.15 4.56 -10.90
C ALA A 507 -10.05 3.84 -10.12
N GLN A 508 -10.31 2.60 -9.68
CA GLN A 508 -9.31 1.77 -8.99
C GLN A 508 -8.13 1.41 -9.90
N PHE A 509 -8.38 1.10 -11.16
CA PHE A 509 -7.33 0.80 -12.14
C PHE A 509 -6.48 2.05 -12.44
N ALA A 510 -7.10 3.21 -12.59
CA ALA A 510 -6.37 4.47 -12.69
C ALA A 510 -5.54 4.76 -11.42
N ALA A 511 -6.10 4.53 -10.23
CA ALA A 511 -5.36 4.64 -8.98
C ALA A 511 -4.17 3.66 -8.91
N GLN A 512 -4.32 2.42 -9.41
CA GLN A 512 -3.22 1.45 -9.49
C GLN A 512 -2.08 1.93 -10.39
N ILE A 513 -2.40 2.59 -11.51
CA ILE A 513 -1.39 3.22 -12.38
C ILE A 513 -0.65 4.32 -11.62
N PHE A 514 -1.36 5.23 -10.94
CA PHE A 514 -0.73 6.30 -10.16
C PHE A 514 0.04 5.78 -8.94
N GLY A 515 -0.42 4.73 -8.29
CA GLY A 515 0.23 4.08 -7.16
C GLY A 515 1.61 3.50 -7.47
N LEU A 516 1.99 3.39 -8.74
CA LEU A 516 3.37 3.05 -9.13
C LEU A 516 4.37 4.17 -8.73
N ASN A 517 3.93 5.43 -8.73
CA ASN A 517 4.78 6.60 -8.50
C ASN A 517 4.31 7.49 -7.33
N ASP A 518 3.13 7.24 -6.77
CA ASP A 518 2.59 7.97 -5.62
C ASP A 518 2.32 7.00 -4.46
N HIS A 519 3.09 7.14 -3.36
CA HIS A 519 2.98 6.26 -2.20
C HIS A 519 1.71 6.48 -1.39
N CYS A 520 1.09 7.67 -1.44
CA CYS A 520 -0.16 7.97 -0.75
C CYS A 520 -1.33 7.25 -1.44
N VAL A 521 -1.39 7.30 -2.78
CA VAL A 521 -2.39 6.54 -3.57
C VAL A 521 -2.18 5.04 -3.39
N TRP A 522 -0.92 4.58 -3.44
CA TRP A 522 -0.57 3.19 -3.19
C TRP A 522 -1.01 2.72 -1.79
N ALA A 523 -0.80 3.53 -0.76
CA ALA A 523 -1.19 3.21 0.60
C ALA A 523 -2.71 3.03 0.72
N LYS A 524 -3.51 3.90 0.08
CA LYS A 524 -4.97 3.76 0.04
C LYS A 524 -5.42 2.47 -0.65
N LEU A 525 -4.77 2.08 -1.74
CA LEU A 525 -5.02 0.79 -2.39
C LEU A 525 -4.67 -0.37 -1.45
N ARG A 526 -3.53 -0.29 -0.77
CA ARG A 526 -3.04 -1.35 0.14
C ARG A 526 -3.96 -1.53 1.35
N SER A 527 -4.45 -0.44 1.91
CA SER A 527 -5.42 -0.42 3.00
C SER A 527 -6.79 -0.91 2.55
N ASN A 528 -7.22 -0.60 1.33
CA ASN A 528 -8.47 -1.14 0.77
C ASN A 528 -8.42 -2.68 0.66
N ILE A 529 -7.31 -3.24 0.20
CA ILE A 529 -7.10 -4.71 0.17
C ILE A 529 -7.25 -5.30 1.58
N LEU A 530 -6.61 -4.69 2.58
CA LEU A 530 -6.72 -5.13 3.97
C LEU A 530 -8.17 -5.06 4.47
N ASN A 531 -8.82 -3.91 4.34
CA ASN A 531 -10.14 -3.66 4.89
C ASN A 531 -11.22 -4.53 4.24
N THR A 532 -11.09 -4.82 2.94
CA THR A 532 -11.95 -5.78 2.24
C THR A 532 -11.78 -7.18 2.81
N TRP A 533 -10.52 -7.62 3.01
CA TRP A 533 -10.23 -8.93 3.60
C TRP A 533 -10.74 -9.03 5.06
N ILE A 534 -10.56 -7.99 5.88
CA ILE A 534 -11.11 -7.93 7.25
C ILE A 534 -12.65 -8.04 7.21
N SER A 535 -13.30 -7.32 6.29
CA SER A 535 -14.76 -7.34 6.16
C SER A 535 -15.29 -8.74 5.83
N LEU A 536 -14.57 -9.50 4.98
CA LEU A 536 -14.89 -10.91 4.71
C LEU A 536 -14.73 -11.78 5.95
N LYS A 537 -13.64 -11.62 6.71
CA LYS A 537 -13.41 -12.37 7.97
C LYS A 537 -14.50 -12.11 9.00
N GLN A 538 -14.93 -10.85 9.14
CA GLN A 538 -16.00 -10.47 10.07
C GLN A 538 -17.36 -11.00 9.61
N ALA A 539 -17.66 -10.92 8.31
CA ALA A 539 -18.89 -11.49 7.75
C ALA A 539 -18.96 -13.00 7.97
N ASP A 540 -17.87 -13.73 7.70
CA ASP A 540 -17.77 -15.17 7.94
C ASP A 540 -17.91 -15.53 9.43
N LYS A 541 -17.22 -14.80 10.32
CA LYS A 541 -17.37 -14.98 11.77
C LYS A 541 -18.83 -14.85 12.22
N LYS A 542 -19.51 -13.79 11.76
CA LYS A 542 -20.94 -13.58 12.04
C LYS A 542 -21.81 -14.70 11.48
N MET A 543 -21.51 -15.22 10.30
CA MET A 543 -22.28 -16.34 9.73
C MET A 543 -22.09 -17.64 10.54
N ARG A 544 -20.88 -17.90 11.06
CA ARG A 544 -20.63 -19.07 11.91
C ARG A 544 -21.42 -19.04 13.21
N GLU A 545 -21.61 -17.86 13.81
CA GLU A 545 -22.41 -17.68 15.03
C GLU A 545 -23.89 -18.02 14.83
N TYR A 546 -24.43 -17.93 13.61
CA TYR A 546 -25.81 -18.36 13.32
C TYR A 546 -25.94 -19.88 13.10
N THR A 547 -24.84 -20.57 12.85
CA THR A 547 -24.82 -22.02 12.53
C THR A 547 -24.43 -22.90 13.71
N LEU A 548 -23.94 -22.29 14.80
CA LEU A 548 -23.66 -22.92 16.09
C LEU A 548 -24.82 -22.67 17.04
#